data_AF-A0A1S8X1M2-F1
#
_entry.id   AF-A0A1S8X1M2-F1
#
_cell.length_a   1.000
_cell.length_b   1.000
_cell.length_c   1.000
_cell.angle_alpha   90.00
_cell.angle_beta   90.00
_cell.angle_gamma   90.00
#
_symmetry.space_group_name_H-M   'P 1'
#
loop_
_entity.id
_entity.type
_entity.pdbx_description
1 polymer ?
#
loop_
_entity_poly.entity_id
_entity_poly.type
_entity_poly.pdbx_seq_one_letter_code
_entity_poly.pdbx_strand_id
1 'polypeptide(L)'
;EKAHRTSNFQRFDEGRKINLSLSSLSTVISRLADKSQKDNPDADVITNSSHSTVNSTRSSRQSGLHSSSSVHIPYRNSKLTWLLSDSLGGNARTTMIATLSPSYLQYQETLNTLRYAQQAKLIVNQPKLNMDSSAIYIRQLLDEITVLKKQLHERNQCLRF
;
A
#
# COMPACT_ATOMS: atom_id res chain seq x y z
N GLU A 1 5.76 7.21 45.32
CA GLU A 1 4.65 7.95 44.65
C GLU A 1 4.99 8.55 43.27
N LYS A 2 6.16 9.20 43.07
CA LYS A 2 6.53 9.81 41.76
C LYS A 2 6.63 8.81 40.60
N ALA A 3 7.13 7.59 40.83
CA ALA A 3 7.27 6.57 39.78
C ALA A 3 5.93 6.13 39.15
N HIS A 4 4.85 6.02 39.94
CA HIS A 4 3.53 5.65 39.43
C HIS A 4 2.92 6.74 38.54
N ARG A 5 3.11 8.03 38.85
CA ARG A 5 2.65 9.13 37.99
C ARG A 5 3.39 9.16 36.66
N THR A 6 4.71 8.95 36.66
CA THR A 6 5.51 8.89 35.44
C THR A 6 5.11 7.70 34.55
N SER A 7 4.83 6.53 35.15
CA SER A 7 4.37 5.35 34.39
C SER A 7 3.02 5.55 33.69
N ASN A 8 2.07 6.24 34.34
CA ASN A 8 0.78 6.56 33.74
C ASN A 8 0.90 7.55 32.58
N PHE A 9 1.79 8.55 32.71
CA PHE A 9 2.07 9.50 31.64
C PHE A 9 2.70 8.80 30.42
N GLN A 10 3.65 7.89 30.64
CA GLN A 10 4.26 7.09 29.56
C GLN A 10 3.23 6.23 28.83
N ARG A 11 2.34 5.54 29.56
CA ARG A 11 1.25 4.74 28.96
C ARG A 11 0.26 5.59 28.16
N PHE A 12 -0.05 6.80 28.65
CA PHE A 12 -0.93 7.72 27.93
C PHE A 12 -0.29 8.21 26.64
N ASP A 13 0.99 8.58 26.68
CA ASP A 13 1.74 9.01 25.49
C ASP A 13 1.90 7.89 24.47
N GLU A 14 2.12 6.66 24.93
CA GLU A 14 2.13 5.48 24.09
C GLU A 14 0.77 5.26 23.42
N GLY A 15 -0.32 5.29 24.19
CA GLY A 15 -1.68 5.15 23.66
C GLY A 15 -2.00 6.22 22.61
N ARG A 16 -1.60 7.47 22.85
CA ARG A 16 -1.74 8.57 21.88
C ARG A 16 -0.97 8.29 20.59
N LYS A 17 0.27 7.80 20.68
CA LYS A 17 1.10 7.48 19.51
C LYS A 17 0.53 6.33 18.69
N ILE A 18 0.02 5.29 19.36
CA ILE A 18 -0.67 4.16 18.71
C ILE A 18 -1.91 4.66 17.97
N ASN A 19 -2.75 5.46 18.61
CA ASN A 19 -3.96 5.97 17.97
C ASN A 19 -3.66 6.90 16.79
N LEU A 20 -2.59 7.69 16.85
CA LEU A 20 -2.16 8.53 15.73
C LEU A 20 -1.78 7.70 14.50
N SER A 21 -0.95 6.66 14.69
CA SER A 21 -0.50 5.83 13.58
C SER A 21 -1.65 5.01 13.00
N LEU A 22 -2.52 4.43 13.83
CA LEU A 22 -3.68 3.66 13.38
C LEU A 22 -4.70 4.52 12.63
N SER A 23 -4.99 5.73 13.13
CA SER A 23 -5.91 6.67 12.46
C SER A 23 -5.37 7.14 11.11
N SER A 24 -4.06 7.42 11.04
CA SER A 24 -3.38 7.77 9.79
C SER A 24 -3.43 6.61 8.80
N LEU A 25 -3.19 5.39 9.26
CA LEU A 25 -3.23 4.19 8.45
C LEU A 25 -4.64 3.95 7.89
N SER A 26 -5.67 4.08 8.73
CA SER A 26 -7.08 3.98 8.30
C SER A 26 -7.44 4.99 7.21
N THR A 27 -6.95 6.23 7.35
CA THR A 27 -7.14 7.27 6.33
C THR A 27 -6.46 6.90 5.00
N VAL A 28 -5.23 6.39 5.06
CA VAL A 28 -4.46 5.95 3.88
C VAL A 28 -5.17 4.80 3.17
N ILE A 29 -5.58 3.77 3.91
CA ILE A 29 -6.27 2.59 3.36
C ILE A 29 -7.58 2.99 2.70
N SER A 30 -8.39 3.80 3.38
CA SER A 30 -9.68 4.26 2.83
C SER A 30 -9.49 4.97 1.49
N ARG A 31 -8.53 5.92 1.41
CA ARG A 31 -8.28 6.65 0.16
C ARG A 31 -7.71 5.77 -0.96
N LEU A 32 -6.89 4.78 -0.63
CA LEU A 32 -6.35 3.84 -1.61
C LEU A 32 -7.42 2.90 -2.14
N ALA A 33 -8.30 2.41 -1.27
CA ALA A 33 -9.44 1.59 -1.67
C ALA A 33 -10.37 2.34 -2.63
N ASP A 34 -10.70 3.60 -2.32
CA ASP A 34 -11.52 4.46 -3.18
C ASP A 34 -10.85 4.73 -4.53
N LYS A 35 -9.52 4.90 -4.54
CA LYS A 35 -8.75 5.09 -5.77
C LYS A 35 -8.83 3.84 -6.67
N SER A 36 -8.74 2.65 -6.08
CA SER A 36 -8.80 1.40 -6.86
C SER A 36 -10.15 1.14 -7.50
N GLN A 37 -11.26 1.65 -6.96
CA GLN A 37 -12.58 1.51 -7.59
C GLN A 37 -12.76 2.44 -8.80
N LYS A 38 -12.14 3.62 -8.78
CA LYS A 38 -12.24 4.60 -9.88
C LYS A 38 -11.43 4.21 -11.12
N ASP A 39 -10.36 3.43 -10.93
CA ASP A 39 -9.53 2.94 -12.03
C ASP A 39 -10.20 1.77 -12.80
N ASN A 40 -11.41 1.33 -12.41
CA ASN A 40 -12.17 0.26 -13.05
C ASN A 40 -13.64 0.68 -13.33
N PRO A 41 -13.90 1.51 -14.37
CA PRO A 41 -15.24 2.07 -14.63
C PRO A 41 -16.26 1.09 -15.23
N ASP A 42 -15.86 -0.12 -15.64
CA ASP A 42 -16.70 -1.05 -16.41
C ASP A 42 -17.37 -2.17 -15.58
N ALA A 43 -17.28 -2.11 -14.24
CA ALA A 43 -17.74 -3.20 -13.36
C ALA A 43 -18.95 -2.84 -12.46
N ASP A 44 -19.73 -1.80 -12.77
CA ASP A 44 -20.87 -1.38 -11.94
C ASP A 44 -22.17 -1.23 -12.76
N VAL A 45 -22.66 -2.36 -13.26
CA VAL A 45 -24.10 -2.57 -13.47
C VAL A 45 -24.46 -3.85 -12.72
N ILE A 46 -25.47 -3.74 -11.84
CA ILE A 46 -26.06 -4.77 -10.97
C ILE A 46 -25.42 -4.91 -9.57
N THR A 47 -25.71 -3.96 -8.67
CA THR A 47 -26.19 -4.33 -7.33
C THR A 47 -27.34 -3.40 -6.90
N ASN A 48 -28.39 -4.02 -6.38
CA ASN A 48 -29.72 -3.43 -6.22
C ASN A 48 -29.78 -2.31 -5.16
N SER A 49 -30.62 -1.33 -5.46
CA SER A 49 -31.16 -0.33 -4.55
C SER A 49 -31.79 -0.95 -3.29
N SER A 50 -31.49 -0.38 -2.12
CA SER A 50 -32.45 0.12 -1.09
C SER A 50 -31.87 0.06 0.32
N HIS A 51 -31.37 1.18 0.85
CA HIS A 51 -31.86 1.80 2.10
C HIS A 51 -31.03 3.05 2.47
N SER A 52 -31.76 4.08 2.89
CA SER A 52 -31.37 5.44 3.27
C SER A 52 -30.23 5.58 4.28
N THR A 53 -29.46 6.67 4.18
CA THR A 53 -29.38 7.69 5.25
C THR A 53 -28.78 9.00 4.72
N VAL A 54 -29.55 10.07 4.91
CA VAL A 54 -29.13 11.46 4.80
C VAL A 54 -28.07 11.74 5.88
N ASN A 55 -26.95 12.36 5.51
CA ASN A 55 -26.14 13.32 6.27
C ASN A 55 -24.67 13.26 5.83
N SER A 56 -24.17 14.32 5.18
CA SER A 56 -22.89 14.94 5.53
C SER A 56 -22.75 16.29 4.86
N THR A 57 -22.56 17.28 5.72
CA THR A 57 -22.24 18.67 5.48
C THR A 57 -21.16 18.84 4.39
N ARG A 58 -21.50 19.64 3.38
CA ARG A 58 -20.62 20.03 2.27
C ARG A 58 -19.51 20.94 2.80
N SER A 59 -18.37 20.36 3.15
CA SER A 59 -17.14 21.14 3.35
C SER A 59 -16.58 21.57 2.00
N SER A 60 -16.69 22.87 1.75
CA SER A 60 -15.82 23.72 0.91
C SER A 60 -15.33 23.13 -0.43
N ARG A 61 -16.05 23.48 -1.50
CA ARG A 61 -15.51 23.54 -2.85
C ARG A 61 -14.47 24.66 -2.92
N GLN A 62 -13.20 24.31 -3.10
CA GLN A 62 -12.24 25.15 -3.80
C GLN A 62 -11.91 24.49 -5.13
N SER A 63 -12.38 25.11 -6.20
CA SER A 63 -12.04 24.83 -7.59
C SER A 63 -10.67 25.43 -7.90
N GLY A 64 -9.75 24.57 -8.34
CA GLY A 64 -8.47 24.94 -8.93
C GLY A 64 -8.21 24.05 -10.14
N LEU A 65 -7.81 24.68 -11.24
CA LEU A 65 -7.78 24.21 -12.61
C LEU A 65 -6.50 23.37 -12.91
N HIS A 66 -6.65 22.33 -13.75
CA HIS A 66 -5.63 21.52 -14.47
C HIS A 66 -4.87 20.35 -13.80
N SER A 67 -4.66 19.34 -14.66
CA SER A 67 -3.97 18.04 -14.54
C SER A 67 -4.80 16.92 -13.92
N SER A 68 -4.68 15.72 -14.49
CA SER A 68 -5.18 14.43 -13.99
C SER A 68 -4.72 14.20 -12.55
N SER A 69 -5.44 14.77 -11.60
CA SER A 69 -4.99 14.92 -10.22
C SER A 69 -5.07 13.58 -9.51
N SER A 70 -3.93 12.90 -9.45
CA SER A 70 -3.75 11.73 -8.60
C SER A 70 -4.21 12.08 -7.18
N VAL A 71 -5.22 11.35 -6.68
CA VAL A 71 -5.74 11.53 -5.32
C VAL A 71 -4.59 11.48 -4.32
N HIS A 72 -4.41 12.54 -3.53
CA HIS A 72 -3.32 12.62 -2.55
C HIS A 72 -3.53 11.64 -1.39
N ILE A 73 -2.59 10.70 -1.24
CA ILE A 73 -2.56 9.71 -0.16
C ILE A 73 -1.59 10.19 0.94
N PRO A 74 -2.07 10.42 2.18
CA PRO A 74 -1.31 11.13 3.20
C PRO A 74 -0.39 10.20 4.02
N TYR A 75 0.54 9.49 3.36
CA TYR A 75 1.47 8.58 4.05
C TYR A 75 2.35 9.29 5.09
N ARG A 76 2.56 10.59 4.96
CA ARG A 76 3.43 11.40 5.83
C ARG A 76 2.81 11.75 7.19
N ASN A 77 1.52 11.52 7.38
CA ASN A 77 0.83 11.86 8.63
C ASN A 77 1.30 11.03 9.83
N SER A 78 1.91 9.86 9.60
CA SER A 78 2.58 9.10 10.63
C SER A 78 3.86 8.45 10.10
N LYS A 79 4.82 8.18 10.99
CA LYS A 79 6.04 7.42 10.63
C LYS A 79 5.70 6.02 10.13
N LEU A 80 4.68 5.37 10.70
CA LEU A 80 4.24 4.02 10.32
C LEU A 80 3.75 3.98 8.87
N THR A 81 2.80 4.87 8.52
CA THR A 81 2.28 4.95 7.15
C THR A 81 3.34 5.36 6.15
N TRP A 82 4.35 6.12 6.58
CA TRP A 82 5.47 6.47 5.71
C TRP A 82 6.36 5.27 5.43
N LEU A 83 6.70 4.48 6.45
CA LEU A 83 7.46 3.23 6.28
C LEU A 83 6.70 2.20 5.43
N LEU A 84 5.37 2.19 5.50
CA LEU A 84 4.51 1.28 4.76
C LEU A 84 4.07 1.81 3.39
N SER A 85 4.61 2.94 2.91
CA SER A 85 4.16 3.52 1.63
C SER A 85 4.31 2.57 0.46
N ASP A 86 5.39 1.78 0.43
CA ASP A 86 5.62 0.80 -0.63
C ASP A 86 4.71 -0.42 -0.49
N SER A 87 4.34 -0.77 0.74
CA SER A 87 3.45 -1.88 1.05
C SER A 87 1.99 -1.59 0.74
N LEU A 88 1.58 -0.32 0.71
CA LEU A 88 0.19 0.10 0.52
C LEU A 88 0.06 0.94 -0.76
N GLY A 89 -0.20 0.31 -1.90
CA GLY A 89 -0.34 0.95 -3.21
C GLY A 89 0.97 1.22 -3.95
N GLY A 90 2.08 0.63 -3.49
CA GLY A 90 3.41 0.84 -4.03
C GLY A 90 4.07 -0.44 -4.58
N ASN A 91 5.40 -0.48 -4.51
CA ASN A 91 6.22 -1.57 -5.00
C ASN A 91 6.49 -2.64 -3.92
N ALA A 92 5.47 -3.44 -3.61
CA ALA A 92 5.62 -4.59 -2.72
C ALA A 92 4.52 -5.63 -2.96
N ARG A 93 4.82 -6.89 -2.62
CA ARG A 93 3.79 -7.93 -2.45
C ARG A 93 3.36 -7.93 -1.00
N THR A 94 2.14 -7.47 -0.75
CA THR A 94 1.64 -7.26 0.62
C THR A 94 0.57 -8.27 0.97
N THR A 95 0.65 -8.84 2.17
CA THR A 95 -0.38 -9.69 2.76
C THR A 95 -0.72 -9.13 4.14
N MET A 96 -2.01 -9.01 4.42
CA MET A 96 -2.50 -8.55 5.72
C MET A 96 -3.14 -9.72 6.47
N ILE A 97 -2.78 -9.88 7.74
CA ILE A 97 -3.38 -10.86 8.65
C ILE A 97 -4.25 -10.10 9.66
N ALA A 98 -5.55 -10.37 9.65
CA ALA A 98 -6.49 -9.82 10.63
C ALA A 98 -6.62 -10.79 11.80
N THR A 99 -6.11 -10.39 12.98
CA THR A 99 -6.23 -11.18 14.22
C THR A 99 -7.50 -10.79 14.97
N LEU A 100 -8.40 -11.74 15.17
CA LEU A 100 -9.73 -11.49 15.73
C LEU A 100 -9.95 -12.31 16.99
N SER A 101 -10.84 -11.83 17.86
CA SER A 101 -11.30 -12.58 19.02
C SER A 101 -12.71 -13.13 18.76
N PRO A 102 -12.98 -14.41 19.06
CA PRO A 102 -14.33 -14.97 18.93
C PRO A 102 -15.27 -14.53 20.07
N SER A 103 -14.79 -13.76 21.05
CA SER A 103 -15.59 -13.33 22.21
C SER A 103 -16.63 -12.27 21.82
N TYR A 104 -17.87 -12.45 22.29
CA TYR A 104 -18.96 -11.49 22.11
C TYR A 104 -18.63 -10.10 22.70
N LEU A 105 -17.88 -10.06 23.81
CA LEU A 105 -17.46 -8.80 24.43
C LEU A 105 -16.60 -7.94 23.51
N GLN A 106 -15.90 -8.57 22.56
CA GLN A 106 -15.01 -7.92 21.60
C GLN A 106 -15.65 -7.81 20.19
N TYR A 107 -16.97 -8.01 20.07
CA TYR A 107 -17.66 -8.02 18.78
C TYR A 107 -17.43 -6.73 17.99
N GLN A 108 -17.54 -5.58 18.63
CA GLN A 108 -17.40 -4.29 17.97
C GLN A 108 -16.00 -4.08 17.37
N GLU A 109 -14.95 -4.40 18.13
CA GLU A 109 -13.57 -4.26 17.63
C GLU A 109 -13.21 -5.30 16.57
N THR A 110 -13.77 -6.50 16.70
CA THR A 110 -13.67 -7.56 15.69
C THR A 110 -14.27 -7.07 14.37
N LEU A 111 -15.46 -6.47 14.41
CA LEU A 111 -16.12 -5.88 13.24
C LEU A 111 -15.31 -4.72 12.64
N ASN A 112 -14.73 -3.85 13.48
CA ASN A 112 -13.86 -2.75 13.01
C ASN A 112 -12.64 -3.30 12.25
N THR A 113 -12.00 -4.34 12.79
CA THR A 113 -10.83 -4.98 12.16
C THR A 113 -11.19 -5.66 10.84
N LEU A 114 -12.34 -6.33 10.77
CA LEU A 114 -12.85 -6.94 9.54
C LEU A 114 -13.14 -5.90 8.45
N ARG A 115 -13.81 -4.79 8.78
CA ARG A 115 -14.08 -3.70 7.82
C ARG A 115 -12.78 -3.10 7.30
N TYR A 116 -11.81 -2.91 8.18
CA TYR A 116 -10.51 -2.41 7.83
C TYR A 116 -9.75 -3.38 6.90
N ALA A 117 -9.78 -4.69 7.17
CA ALA A 117 -9.22 -5.71 6.28
C ALA A 117 -9.93 -5.77 4.92
N GLN A 118 -11.25 -5.60 4.89
CA GLN A 118 -12.03 -5.54 3.65
C GLN A 118 -11.60 -4.35 2.78
N GLN A 119 -11.37 -3.18 3.35
CA GLN A 119 -10.84 -2.03 2.60
C GLN A 119 -9.41 -2.28 2.13
N ALA A 120 -8.54 -2.84 2.99
CA ALA A 120 -7.16 -3.15 2.64
C ALA A 120 -7.07 -4.12 1.44
N LYS A 121 -7.99 -5.08 1.34
CA LYS A 121 -8.08 -6.02 0.21
C LYS A 121 -8.27 -5.32 -1.14
N LEU A 122 -8.89 -4.14 -1.16
CA LEU A 122 -9.14 -3.39 -2.39
C LEU A 122 -7.91 -2.64 -2.90
N ILE A 123 -6.83 -2.57 -2.11
CA ILE A 123 -5.62 -1.85 -2.49
C ILE A 123 -4.82 -2.69 -3.49
N VAL A 124 -4.56 -2.12 -4.66
CA VAL A 124 -3.75 -2.74 -5.70
C VAL A 124 -2.32 -2.23 -5.62
N ASN A 125 -1.38 -3.15 -5.43
CA ASN A 125 0.07 -2.87 -5.49
C ASN A 125 0.62 -3.16 -6.89
N GLN A 126 1.72 -2.49 -7.24
CA GLN A 126 2.45 -2.70 -8.49
C GLN A 126 3.88 -3.18 -8.18
N PRO A 127 4.05 -4.44 -7.77
CA PRO A 127 5.37 -4.98 -7.47
C PRO A 127 6.22 -5.03 -8.74
N LYS A 128 7.37 -4.38 -8.70
CA LYS A 128 8.41 -4.32 -9.73
C LYS A 128 9.70 -4.88 -9.16
N LEU A 129 10.45 -5.53 -10.02
CA LEU A 129 11.71 -6.14 -9.64
C LEU A 129 12.77 -5.02 -9.50
N ASN A 130 13.30 -4.86 -8.29
CA ASN A 130 14.26 -3.79 -7.96
C ASN A 130 15.66 -4.16 -8.46
N MET A 131 16.00 -3.74 -9.67
CA MET A 131 17.36 -3.85 -10.21
C MET A 131 18.00 -2.48 -10.33
N ASP A 132 19.28 -2.40 -9.98
CA ASP A 132 20.09 -1.23 -10.27
C ASP A 132 20.36 -1.14 -11.78
N SER A 133 20.29 0.06 -12.34
CA SER A 133 20.53 0.30 -13.77
C SER A 133 21.92 -0.18 -14.18
N SER A 134 22.93 -0.01 -13.32
CA SER A 134 24.29 -0.50 -13.56
C SER A 134 24.33 -2.03 -13.56
N ALA A 135 23.62 -2.68 -12.64
CA ALA A 135 23.54 -4.14 -12.58
C ALA A 135 22.84 -4.73 -13.82
N ILE A 136 21.77 -4.10 -14.31
CA ILE A 136 21.10 -4.48 -15.58
C ILE A 136 22.09 -4.36 -16.74
N TYR A 137 22.79 -3.21 -16.82
CA TYR A 137 23.73 -2.94 -17.90
C TYR A 137 24.93 -3.90 -17.89
N ILE A 138 25.52 -4.15 -16.71
CA ILE A 138 26.58 -5.15 -16.53
C ILE A 138 26.09 -6.52 -16.96
N ARG A 139 24.86 -6.91 -16.60
CA ARG A 139 24.31 -8.20 -16.99
C ARG A 139 24.18 -8.31 -18.51
N GLN A 140 23.64 -7.29 -19.16
CA GLN A 140 23.52 -7.24 -20.63
C GLN A 140 24.88 -7.35 -21.31
N LEU A 141 25.88 -6.58 -20.85
CA LEU A 141 27.24 -6.63 -21.38
C LEU A 141 27.89 -8.01 -21.20
N LEU A 142 27.73 -8.64 -20.03
CA LEU A 142 28.27 -9.97 -19.78
C LEU A 142 27.60 -11.04 -20.66
N ASP A 143 26.29 -10.96 -20.85
CA ASP A 143 25.56 -11.87 -21.73
C ASP A 143 26.03 -11.69 -23.20
N GLU A 144 26.23 -10.45 -23.65
CA GLU A 144 26.76 -10.15 -24.99
C GLU A 144 28.20 -10.67 -25.19
N ILE A 145 29.10 -10.45 -24.22
CA ILE A 145 30.46 -11.01 -24.23
C ILE A 145 30.41 -12.54 -24.34
N THR A 146 29.47 -13.18 -23.64
CA THR A 146 29.33 -14.63 -23.64
C THR A 146 28.90 -15.16 -25.02
N VAL A 147 27.92 -14.50 -25.65
CA VAL A 147 27.48 -14.83 -27.01
C VAL A 147 28.61 -14.66 -28.02
N LEU A 148 29.31 -13.53 -27.98
CA LEU A 148 30.40 -13.24 -28.92
C LEU A 148 31.56 -14.23 -28.77
N LYS A 149 31.95 -14.56 -27.53
CA LYS A 149 32.98 -15.58 -27.27
C LYS A 149 32.57 -16.96 -27.82
N LYS A 150 31.30 -17.34 -27.69
CA LYS A 150 30.78 -18.59 -28.24
C LYS A 150 30.87 -18.61 -29.77
N GLN A 151 30.45 -17.55 -30.44
CA GLN A 151 30.53 -17.43 -31.91
C GLN A 151 31.98 -17.51 -32.40
N LEU A 152 32.91 -16.84 -31.73
CA LEU A 152 34.34 -16.94 -32.05
C LEU A 152 34.86 -18.37 -31.89
N HIS A 153 34.46 -19.05 -30.82
CA HIS A 153 34.84 -20.44 -30.59
C HIS A 153 34.32 -21.38 -31.69
N GLU A 154 33.03 -21.27 -32.04
CA GLU A 154 32.41 -22.05 -33.11
C GLU A 154 33.08 -21.80 -34.47
N ARG A 155 33.33 -20.54 -34.83
CA ARG A 155 34.06 -20.21 -36.07
C ARG A 155 35.47 -20.78 -36.09
N ASN A 156 36.21 -20.66 -34.98
CA ASN A 156 37.56 -21.19 -34.87
C ASN A 156 37.62 -22.72 -34.92
N GLN A 157 36.56 -23.41 -34.49
CA GLN A 157 36.43 -24.86 -34.64
C GLN A 157 36.13 -25.25 -36.10
N CYS A 158 35.25 -24.52 -36.79
CA CYS A 158 34.95 -24.77 -38.21
C CYS A 158 36.15 -24.54 -39.14
N LEU A 159 37.04 -23.59 -38.81
CA LEU A 159 38.25 -23.29 -39.61
C LEU A 159 39.41 -24.27 -39.36
N ARG A 160 39.25 -25.27 -38.47
CA ARG A 160 40.27 -26.30 -38.19
C ARG A 160 40.10 -27.59 -39.00
N PHE A 161 39.18 -27.61 -39.97
CA PHE A 161 39.05 -28.64 -41.00
C PHE A 161 39.30 -28.03 -42.38
#